data_AF-A0A1L1PL32-F1
#
_entry.id   AF-A0A1L1PL32-F1
#
_cell.length_a   1.000
_cell.length_b   1.000
_cell.length_c   1.000
_cell.angle_alpha   90.00
_cell.angle_beta   90.00
_cell.angle_gamma   90.00
#
_symmetry.space_group_name_H-M   'P 1'
#
loop_
_entity.id
_entity.type
_entity.pdbx_description
1 polymer ?
#
loop_
_entity_poly.entity_id
_entity_poly.type
_entity_poly.pdbx_seq_one_letter_code
_entity_poly.pdbx_strand_id
1 'polypeptide(L)' 'MNTPERPSLKRARMRQPAVAVPSPCLSVCRLDERRNVCVGCLRTLAEIGAWSRMSDEDKLAVWAQLETREVIVE' A
#
# COMPACT_ATOMS: atom_id res chain seq x y z
N MET A 1 -11.45 -17.53 3.65
CA MET A 1 -12.09 -16.55 4.58
C MET A 1 -11.05 -15.54 5.01
N ASN A 2 -11.23 -14.28 4.57
CA ASN A 2 -10.32 -13.11 4.65
C ASN A 2 -9.26 -12.98 3.55
N THR A 3 -9.72 -12.74 2.30
CA THR A 3 -8.87 -12.06 1.31
C THR A 3 -8.65 -10.62 1.80
N PRO A 4 -7.40 -10.15 1.98
CA PRO A 4 -7.16 -8.77 2.38
C PRO A 4 -7.77 -7.84 1.34
N GLU A 5 -8.71 -6.98 1.76
CA GLU A 5 -9.31 -5.98 0.89
C GLU A 5 -8.20 -5.10 0.29
N ARG A 6 -8.27 -4.85 -1.03
CA ARG A 6 -7.31 -3.99 -1.72
C ARG A 6 -7.28 -2.60 -1.05
N PRO A 7 -6.09 -2.04 -0.74
CA PRO A 7 -6.01 -0.71 -0.17
C PRO A 7 -6.62 0.33 -1.12
N SER A 8 -7.36 1.28 -0.55
CA SER A 8 -8.02 2.36 -1.30
C SER A 8 -7.51 3.71 -0.78
N LEU A 9 -7.04 4.56 -1.70
CA LEU A 9 -6.58 5.91 -1.37
C LEU A 9 -7.69 6.74 -0.72
N LYS A 10 -8.94 6.63 -1.23
CA LYS A 10 -10.11 7.28 -0.64
C LYS A 10 -10.29 6.88 0.83
N ARG A 11 -10.25 5.58 1.14
CA ARG A 11 -10.35 5.08 2.52
C ARG A 11 -9.15 5.50 3.38
N ALA A 12 -7.95 5.55 2.82
CA ALA A 12 -6.76 6.01 3.54
C ALA A 12 -6.86 7.50 3.93
N ARG A 13 -7.36 8.36 3.03
CA ARG A 13 -7.60 9.79 3.31
C ARG A 13 -8.61 10.00 4.43
N MET A 14 -9.69 9.22 4.46
CA MET A 14 -10.67 9.29 5.55
C MET A 14 -10.06 8.95 6.93
N ARG A 15 -9.07 8.05 6.97
CA ARG A 15 -8.41 7.62 8.22
C ARG A 15 -7.30 8.57 8.67
N GLN A 16 -6.69 9.32 7.75
CA GLN A 16 -5.52 10.17 7.99
C GLN A 16 -5.71 11.54 7.29
N PRO A 17 -6.68 12.37 7.74
CA PRO A 17 -7.03 13.62 7.03
C PRO A 17 -5.93 14.68 7.09
N ALA A 18 -5.02 14.62 8.06
CA ALA A 18 -3.92 15.57 8.22
C ALA A 18 -2.69 15.27 7.33
N VAL A 19 -2.68 14.14 6.63
CA VAL A 19 -1.56 13.72 5.76
C VAL A 19 -1.96 13.94 4.31
N ALA A 20 -1.18 14.72 3.56
CA ALA A 20 -1.46 15.02 2.15
C ALA A 20 -1.62 13.75 1.30
N VAL A 21 -0.67 12.81 1.44
CA VAL A 21 -0.75 11.48 0.82
C VAL A 21 -0.61 10.40 1.89
N PRO A 22 -1.72 9.82 2.38
CA PRO A 22 -1.70 8.87 3.49
C PRO A 22 -1.11 7.52 3.08
N SER A 23 -0.57 6.80 4.06
CA SER A 23 0.02 5.47 3.84
C SER A 23 -1.05 4.43 3.48
N PRO A 24 -0.78 3.51 2.52
CA PRO A 24 -1.66 2.38 2.22
C PRO A 24 -1.62 1.27 3.29
N CYS A 25 -0.85 1.45 4.37
CA CYS A 25 -0.73 0.47 5.44
C CYS A 25 -2.08 0.14 6.09
N LEU A 26 -2.39 -1.15 6.19
CA LEU A 26 -3.57 -1.67 6.89
C LEU A 26 -3.21 -2.28 8.26
N SER A 27 -2.03 -1.97 8.79
CA SER A 27 -1.45 -2.58 10.01
C SER A 27 -1.33 -4.11 9.95
N VAL A 28 -1.28 -4.65 8.73
CA VAL A 28 -0.94 -6.05 8.46
C VAL A 28 0.51 -6.08 7.98
N CYS A 29 1.40 -6.63 8.79
CA CYS A 29 2.81 -6.81 8.44
C CYS A 29 3.08 -8.29 8.12
N ARG A 30 2.68 -8.72 6.93
CA ARG A 30 2.99 -10.05 6.41
C ARG A 30 3.47 -9.90 4.97
N LEU A 31 4.69 -10.36 4.71
CA LEU A 31 5.29 -10.36 3.38
C LEU A 31 4.90 -11.64 2.65
N ASP A 32 4.53 -11.51 1.39
CA ASP A 32 4.45 -12.62 0.45
C ASP A 32 5.86 -12.87 -0.12
N GLU A 33 6.47 -14.00 0.23
CA GLU A 33 7.83 -14.33 -0.22
C GLU A 33 7.91 -14.61 -1.72
N ARG A 34 6.80 -15.06 -2.35
CA ARG A 34 6.77 -15.29 -3.80
C ARG A 34 6.68 -13.98 -4.58
N ARG A 35 5.92 -13.02 -4.06
CA ARG A 35 5.63 -11.74 -4.73
C ARG A 35 6.50 -10.57 -4.23
N ASN A 36 7.25 -10.74 -3.14
CA ASN A 36 8.06 -9.71 -2.48
C ASN A 36 7.27 -8.43 -2.12
N VAL A 37 5.99 -8.58 -1.80
CA VAL A 37 5.10 -7.48 -1.38
C VAL A 37 4.37 -7.83 -0.10
N CYS A 38 4.01 -6.81 0.69
CA CYS A 38 3.16 -6.99 1.86
C CYS A 38 1.74 -7.39 1.42
N VAL A 39 1.18 -8.48 1.94
CA VAL A 39 -0.16 -8.96 1.56
C VAL A 39 -1.28 -7.99 1.93
N GLY A 40 -1.04 -7.07 2.88
CA GLY A 40 -2.03 -6.08 3.33
C GLY A 40 -2.01 -4.80 2.50
N CYS A 41 -0.83 -4.17 2.38
CA CYS A 41 -0.71 -2.88 1.69
C CYS A 41 -0.18 -2.99 0.25
N LEU A 42 0.16 -4.19 -0.19
CA LEU A 42 0.67 -4.52 -1.53
C LEU A 42 1.96 -3.78 -1.93
N ARG A 43 2.64 -3.12 -0.98
CA ARG A 43 3.93 -2.46 -1.17
C ARG A 43 5.11 -3.42 -1.01
N THR A 44 6.19 -3.16 -1.71
CA THR A 44 7.49 -3.82 -1.51
C THR A 44 8.18 -3.31 -0.24
N LEU A 45 9.19 -4.03 0.24
CA LEU A 45 10.01 -3.57 1.37
C LEU A 45 10.74 -2.24 1.06
N ALA A 46 11.18 -2.04 -0.18
CA ALA A 46 11.83 -0.80 -0.60
C ALA A 46 10.87 0.40 -0.48
N GLU A 47 9.63 0.25 -0.96
CA GLU A 47 8.59 1.27 -0.83
C GLU A 47 8.22 1.55 0.63
N ILE A 48 8.16 0.50 1.46
CA ILE A 48 7.88 0.64 2.90
C ILE A 48 9.00 1.45 3.58
N GLY A 49 10.27 1.13 3.32
CA GLY A 49 11.42 1.79 3.92
C GLY A 49 11.63 3.23 3.43
N ALA A 50 11.28 3.52 2.17
CA ALA A 50 11.44 4.84 1.57
C ALA A 50 10.25 5.78 1.84
N TRP A 51 9.09 5.27 2.27
CA TRP A 51 7.82 6.02 2.32
C TRP A 51 7.90 7.39 3.02
N SER A 52 8.59 7.46 4.16
CA SER A 52 8.71 8.69 4.96
C SER A 52 9.56 9.78 4.28
N ARG A 53 10.36 9.40 3.28
CA ARG A 53 11.28 10.27 2.53
C ARG A 53 10.78 10.59 1.12
N MET A 54 9.75 9.89 0.64
CA MET A 54 9.15 10.12 -0.68
C MET A 54 8.44 11.47 -0.74
N SER A 55 8.50 12.10 -1.91
CA SER A 55 7.65 13.24 -2.24
C SER A 55 6.18 12.82 -2.33
N ASP A 56 5.26 13.77 -2.29
CA ASP A 56 3.84 13.45 -2.44
C ASP A 56 3.51 12.95 -3.86
N GLU A 57 4.25 13.39 -4.87
CA GLU A 57 4.17 12.89 -6.24
C GLU A 57 4.59 11.41 -6.32
N ASP A 58 5.72 11.05 -5.69
CA ASP A 58 6.18 9.66 -5.63
C ASP A 58 5.19 8.77 -4.88
N LYS A 59 4.62 9.25 -3.76
CA LYS A 59 3.60 8.51 -3.00
C LYS A 59 2.34 8.28 -3.84
N LEU A 60 1.91 9.27 -4.62
CA LEU A 60 0.78 9.12 -5.54
C LEU A 60 1.08 8.13 -6.67
N ALA A 61 2.31 8.13 -7.18
CA ALA A 61 2.75 7.13 -8.16
C ALA A 61 2.69 5.72 -7.57
N VAL A 62 3.14 5.52 -6.32
CA VAL A 62 2.98 4.24 -5.61
C VAL A 62 1.49 3.86 -5.52
N TRP A 63 0.61 4.78 -5.12
CA TRP A 63 -0.84 4.52 -5.06
C TRP A 63 -1.41 4.07 -6.40
N ALA A 64 -1.05 4.73 -7.50
CA ALA A 64 -1.48 4.34 -8.84
C ALA A 64 -0.99 2.93 -9.22
N GLN A 65 0.24 2.57 -8.84
CA GLN A 65 0.75 1.21 -9.03
C GLN A 65 0.00 0.18 -8.18
N LEU A 66 -0.41 0.51 -6.95
CA LEU A 66 -1.19 -0.42 -6.11
C LEU A 66 -2.55 -0.77 -6.73
N GLU A 67 -3.16 0.14 -7.47
CA GLU A 67 -4.42 -0.11 -8.17
C GLU A 67 -4.26 -1.09 -9.34
N THR A 68 -3.11 -1.06 -10.01
CA THR A 68 -2.79 -1.93 -11.14
C THR A 68 -2.15 -3.25 -10.75
N ARG A 69 -1.59 -3.38 -9.54
CA ARG A 69 -1.07 -4.65 -9.01
C ARG A 69 -2.19 -5.69 -8.92
N GLU A 70 -2.17 -6.65 -9.84
CA GLU A 70 -3.05 -7.81 -9.80
C GLU A 70 -2.77 -8.64 -8.55
N VAL A 71 -3.82 -8.84 -7.75
CA VAL A 71 -3.77 -9.81 -6.65
C VAL A 71 -4.30 -11.12 -7.22
N ILE A 72 -3.41 -11.92 -7.83
CA ILE A 72 -3.75 -13.30 -8.18
C ILE A 72 -3.83 -14.07 -6.88
N VAL A 73 -5.02 -14.25 -6.34
CA VAL A 73 -5.28 -15.19 -5.24
C VAL A 73 -5.44 -16.58 -5.85
N GLU A 74 -4.46 -17.46 -5.63
CA GLU A 74 -4.65 -18.92 -5.73
C GLU A 74 -5.22 -19.44 -4.41
#